data_AF-A0A917RIW9-F1
#
_entry.id   AF-A0A917RIW9-F1
#
_cell.length_a   1.000
_cell.length_b   1.000
_cell.length_c   1.000
_cell.angle_alpha   90.00
_cell.angle_beta   90.00
_cell.angle_gamma   90.00
#
_symmetry.space_group_name_H-M   'P 1'
#
loop_
_entity.id
_entity.type
_entity.pdbx_description
1 polymer ?
#
loop_
_entity_poly.entity_id
_entity_poly.type
_entity_poly.pdbx_seq_one_letter_code
_entity_poly.pdbx_strand_id
1 'polypeptide(L)'
;METTTAFIRDRVTVVWGFLVAATLLSFWLGAEHGISSDNMRTAVILLVAFVKVRLIGLYFMELRDAPMALRGAFETYCLTAYVTLTAFYVVA
;
A
#
# COMPACT_ATOMS: atom_id res chain seq x y z
N MET A 1 -35.70 -3.84 -1.53
CA MET A 1 -34.40 -3.91 -2.24
C MET A 1 -33.61 -2.64 -1.91
N GLU A 2 -33.22 -2.45 -0.64
CA GLU A 2 -32.70 -1.14 -0.14
C GLU A 2 -31.38 -1.23 0.63
N THR A 3 -30.71 -2.39 0.66
CA THR A 3 -29.55 -2.60 1.56
C THR A 3 -28.20 -2.70 0.88
N THR A 4 -28.11 -2.63 -0.45
CA THR A 4 -26.85 -2.85 -1.17
C THR A 4 -25.95 -1.60 -1.21
N THR A 5 -26.53 -0.40 -1.19
CA THR A 5 -25.78 0.86 -1.29
C THR A 5 -25.12 1.28 0.02
N ALA A 6 -25.66 0.86 1.17
CA ALA A 6 -25.10 1.19 2.48
C ALA A 6 -23.75 0.50 2.75
N PHE A 7 -23.55 -0.71 2.23
CA PHE A 7 -22.31 -1.48 2.43
C PHE A 7 -21.10 -0.91 1.69
N ILE A 8 -21.33 -0.28 0.54
CA ILE A 8 -20.30 0.40 -0.27
C ILE A 8 -19.78 1.67 0.43
N ARG A 9 -20.55 2.23 1.37
CA ARG A 9 -20.19 3.45 2.12
C ARG A 9 -19.51 3.14 3.46
N ASP A 10 -19.12 1.90 3.71
CA ASP A 10 -18.20 1.62 4.80
C ASP A 10 -16.76 1.90 4.33
N ARG A 11 -16.00 2.66 5.13
CA ARG A 11 -14.64 3.07 4.78
C ARG A 11 -13.73 1.86 4.58
N VAL A 12 -13.99 0.76 5.28
CA VAL A 12 -13.23 -0.49 5.14
C VAL A 12 -13.46 -1.08 3.75
N THR A 13 -14.68 -1.05 3.22
CA THR A 13 -15.01 -1.53 1.86
C THR A 13 -14.30 -0.72 0.78
N VAL A 14 -14.21 0.60 0.94
CA VAL A 14 -13.47 1.47 0.01
C VAL A 14 -11.97 1.17 0.04
N VAL A 15 -11.40 1.03 1.24
CA VAL A 15 -9.97 0.68 1.40
C VAL A 15 -9.68 -0.71 0.84
N TRP A 16 -10.58 -1.67 1.06
CA TRP A 16 -10.49 -3.00 0.47
C TRP A 16 -10.49 -2.94 -1.06
N GLY A 17 -11.41 -2.19 -1.67
CA GLY A 17 -11.44 -2.00 -3.13
C GLY A 17 -10.14 -1.37 -3.67
N PHE A 18 -9.59 -0.39 -2.96
CA PHE A 18 -8.29 0.18 -3.28
C PHE A 18 -7.15 -0.84 -3.18
N LEU A 19 -7.14 -1.70 -2.14
CA LEU A 19 -6.12 -2.76 -1.99
C LEU A 19 -6.21 -3.80 -3.11
N VAL A 20 -7.41 -4.14 -3.57
CA VAL A 20 -7.61 -5.01 -4.74
C VAL A 20 -7.04 -4.35 -5.99
N ALA A 21 -7.40 -3.10 -6.26
CA ALA A 21 -6.87 -2.35 -7.40
C ALA A 21 -5.34 -2.22 -7.35
N ALA A 22 -4.76 -1.94 -6.18
CA ALA A 22 -3.32 -1.89 -5.98
C ALA A 22 -2.66 -3.25 -6.26
N THR A 23 -3.31 -4.36 -5.91
CA THR A 23 -2.81 -5.71 -6.22
C THR A 23 -2.83 -5.99 -7.72
N LEU A 24 -3.92 -5.64 -8.40
CA LEU A 24 -4.03 -5.78 -9.84
C LEU A 24 -3.00 -4.91 -10.57
N LEU A 25 -2.77 -3.69 -10.09
CA LEU A 25 -1.76 -2.79 -10.63
C LEU A 25 -0.34 -3.35 -10.44
N SER A 26 0.00 -3.84 -9.25
CA SER A 26 1.29 -4.50 -9.01
C SER A 26 1.47 -5.74 -9.88
N PHE A 27 0.41 -6.53 -10.05
CA PHE A 27 0.44 -7.72 -10.90
C PHE A 27 0.67 -7.34 -12.37
N TRP A 28 -0.03 -6.31 -12.86
CA TRP A 28 0.14 -5.83 -14.22
C TRP A 28 1.54 -5.23 -14.47
N LEU A 29 2.08 -4.50 -13.50
CA LEU A 29 3.45 -3.98 -13.55
C LEU A 29 4.51 -5.09 -13.48
N GLY A 30 4.23 -6.17 -12.75
CA GLY A 30 5.09 -7.36 -12.70
C GLY A 30 5.00 -8.23 -13.95
N ALA A 31 3.84 -8.25 -14.62
CA ALA A 31 3.57 -8.98 -15.86
C ALA A 31 4.18 -8.27 -17.09
N GLU A 32 5.50 -8.12 -17.10
CA GLU A 32 6.39 -7.82 -18.23
C GLU A 32 6.03 -6.65 -19.17
N HIS A 33 5.09 -5.76 -18.84
CA HIS A 33 4.69 -4.67 -19.74
C HIS A 33 5.48 -3.37 -19.51
N GLY A 34 6.35 -3.05 -20.48
CA GLY A 34 6.57 -1.67 -20.95
C GLY A 34 7.51 -0.74 -20.19
N ILE A 35 7.97 -1.05 -18.98
CA ILE A 35 8.99 -0.22 -18.30
C ILE A 35 10.38 -0.75 -18.66
N SER A 36 11.14 0.00 -19.47
CA SER A 36 12.46 -0.37 -19.97
C SER A 36 13.58 -0.35 -18.90
N SER A 37 13.31 0.20 -17.71
CA SER A 37 14.26 0.26 -16.59
C SER A 37 13.79 -0.63 -15.45
N ASP A 38 14.54 -1.71 -15.19
CA ASP A 38 14.26 -2.67 -14.11
C ASP A 38 14.25 -2.00 -12.73
N ASN A 39 15.17 -1.04 -12.54
CA ASN A 39 15.29 -0.17 -11.36
C ASN A 39 13.99 0.58 -11.04
N MET A 40 13.40 1.21 -12.06
CA MET A 40 12.15 1.96 -11.91
C MET A 40 10.97 1.02 -11.59
N ARG A 41 10.93 -0.17 -12.22
CA ARG A 41 9.83 -1.12 -12.04
C ARG A 41 9.75 -1.61 -10.60
N THR A 42 10.87 -2.03 -10.02
CA THR A 42 10.93 -2.48 -8.62
C THR A 42 10.66 -1.35 -7.64
N ALA A 43 11.16 -0.13 -7.88
CA ALA A 43 10.86 1.01 -7.02
C ALA A 43 9.34 1.32 -6.97
N VAL A 44 8.64 1.21 -8.10
CA VAL A 44 7.18 1.37 -8.17
C VAL A 44 6.46 0.22 -7.45
N ILE A 45 6.90 -1.03 -7.64
CA ILE A 45 6.31 -2.19 -6.94
C ILE A 45 6.47 -2.03 -5.43
N LEU A 46 7.66 -1.64 -4.95
CA LEU A 46 7.92 -1.35 -3.54
C LEU A 46 7.00 -0.23 -3.02
N LEU A 47 6.85 0.86 -3.78
CA LEU A 47 5.97 1.95 -3.40
C LEU A 47 4.52 1.46 -3.24
N VAL A 48 4.00 0.70 -4.19
CA VAL A 48 2.65 0.14 -4.10
C VAL A 48 2.53 -0.81 -2.91
N ALA A 49 3.54 -1.65 -2.64
CA ALA A 49 3.55 -2.53 -1.48
C ALA A 49 3.47 -1.77 -0.16
N PHE A 50 4.28 -0.73 0.04
CA PHE A 50 4.27 0.06 1.28
C PHE A 50 3.01 0.91 1.44
N VAL A 51 2.43 1.41 0.35
CA VAL A 51 1.11 2.05 0.38
C VAL A 51 0.05 1.07 0.89
N LYS A 52 0.06 -0.19 0.42
CA LYS A 52 -0.86 -1.23 0.92
C LYS A 52 -0.65 -1.50 2.41
N VAL A 53 0.60 -1.66 2.85
CA VAL A 53 0.93 -1.86 4.28
C VAL A 53 0.37 -0.72 5.13
N ARG A 54 0.56 0.53 4.70
CA ARG A 54 0.03 1.69 5.43
C ARG A 54 -1.50 1.66 5.55
N LEU A 55 -2.19 1.32 4.45
CA LEU A 55 -3.66 1.22 4.44
C LEU A 55 -4.17 0.08 5.33
N ILE A 56 -3.49 -1.07 5.31
CA ILE A 56 -3.82 -2.20 6.19
C ILE A 56 -3.62 -1.81 7.66
N GLY A 57 -2.48 -1.18 8.01
CA GLY A 57 -2.23 -0.74 9.38
C GLY A 57 -3.27 0.26 9.88
N LEU A 58 -3.56 1.30 9.09
CA LEU A 58 -4.48 2.36 9.52
C LEU A 58 -5.94 1.89 9.63
N TYR A 59 -6.41 1.02 8.73
CA TYR A 59 -7.83 0.69 8.61
C TYR A 59 -8.22 -0.72 9.07
N PHE A 60 -7.32 -1.71 8.98
CA PHE A 60 -7.60 -3.08 9.41
C PHE A 60 -7.02 -3.40 10.79
N MET A 61 -5.89 -2.78 11.16
CA MET A 61 -5.32 -2.91 12.51
C MET A 61 -5.78 -1.80 13.46
N GLU A 62 -6.70 -0.93 13.00
CA GLU A 62 -7.24 0.20 13.76
C GLU A 62 -6.17 1.17 14.33
N LEU A 63 -4.96 1.22 13.74
CA LEU A 63 -3.91 2.16 14.18
C LEU A 63 -4.29 3.64 13.98
N ARG A 64 -5.38 3.92 13.27
CA ARG A 64 -5.91 5.28 13.14
C ARG A 64 -6.45 5.81 14.47
N ASP A 65 -7.09 4.95 15.26
CA ASP A 65 -7.71 5.29 16.54
C ASP A 65 -6.76 4.97 17.73
N ALA A 66 -5.58 4.41 17.43
CA ALA A 66 -4.49 4.19 18.37
C ALA A 66 -3.80 5.49 18.80
N PRO A 67 -3.11 5.51 19.97
CA PRO A 67 -2.33 6.66 20.42
C PRO A 67 -1.30 7.11 19.37
N MET A 68 -1.14 8.43 19.21
CA MET A 68 -0.32 9.05 18.15
C MET A 68 1.12 8.56 18.10
N ALA A 69 1.69 8.16 19.25
CA ALA A 69 3.03 7.58 19.31
C ALA A 69 3.14 6.26 18.53
N LEU A 70 2.13 5.38 18.64
CA LEU A 70 2.12 4.08 17.96
C LEU A 70 1.91 4.26 16.45
N ARG A 71 1.01 5.17 16.09
CA ARG A 71 0.79 5.54 14.68
C ARG A 71 2.05 6.14 14.06
N GLY A 72 2.72 7.05 14.79
CA GLY A 72 3.99 7.64 14.37
C GLY A 72 5.06 6.59 14.16
N ALA A 73 5.27 5.69 15.14
CA ALA A 73 6.22 4.60 15.04
C ALA A 73 5.97 3.71 13.81
N PHE A 74 4.71 3.37 13.54
CA PHE A 74 4.33 2.56 12.37
C PHE A 74 4.58 3.29 11.04
N GLU A 75 4.19 4.56 10.93
CA GLU A 75 4.43 5.35 9.72
C GLU A 75 5.93 5.56 9.48
N THR A 76 6.70 5.84 10.53
CA THR A 76 8.17 5.93 10.46
C THR A 76 8.78 4.59 10.04
N TYR A 77 8.32 3.47 10.61
CA TYR A 77 8.78 2.14 10.20
C TYR A 77 8.51 1.88 8.72
N CYS A 78 7.30 2.16 8.23
CA CYS A 78 6.95 1.98 6.82
C CYS A 78 7.84 2.83 5.90
N LEU A 79 8.06 4.09 6.27
CA LEU A 79 8.90 4.99 5.48
C LEU A 79 10.37 4.53 5.47
N THR A 80 10.92 4.18 6.63
CA THR A 80 12.30 3.70 6.75
C THR A 80 12.52 2.41 5.97
N ALA A 81 11.58 1.46 6.05
CA ALA A 81 11.67 0.21 5.32
C ALA A 81 11.57 0.43 3.80
N TYR A 82 10.67 1.31 3.34
CA TYR A 82 10.57 1.69 1.93
C TYR A 82 11.87 2.31 1.40
N VAL A 83 12.40 3.32 2.12
CA VAL A 83 13.62 4.03 1.73
C VAL A 83 14.80 3.06 1.72
N THR A 84 14.94 2.23 2.76
CA THR A 84 16.02 1.25 2.87
C THR A 84 15.98 0.28 1.69
N LEU A 85 14.86 -0.39 1.45
CA LEU A 85 14.74 -1.38 0.37
C LEU A 85 14.95 -0.77 -1.01
N THR A 86 14.40 0.43 -1.24
CA THR A 86 14.57 1.13 -2.51
C THR A 86 16.03 1.55 -2.70
N ALA A 87 16.70 2.06 -1.66
CA ALA A 87 18.10 2.43 -1.72
C ALA A 87 19.00 1.21 -1.98
N PHE A 88 18.76 0.09 -1.29
CA PHE A 88 19.48 -1.15 -1.55
C PHE A 88 19.35 -1.59 -3.00
N TYR A 89 18.14 -1.53 -3.56
CA TYR A 89 17.91 -1.98 -4.93
C TYR A 89 18.45 -1.02 -6.00
N VAL A 90 18.49 0.29 -5.72
CA VAL A 90 19.00 1.30 -6.67
C VAL A 90 20.52 1.42 -6.64
N VAL A 91 21.14 1.16 -5.48
CA VAL A 91 22.59 1.30 -5.27
C VAL A 91 23.36 0.01 -5.53
N ALA A 92 22.73 -1.16 -5.35
CA ALA A 92 23.32 -2.47 -5.66
C ALA A 92 23.28 -2.78 -7.16
#